data_AF-A0A7S1HXB8-F1
#
_entry.id   AF-A0A7S1HXB8-F1
#
_cell.length_a   1.000
_cell.length_b   1.000
_cell.length_c   1.000
_cell.angle_alpha   90.00
_cell.angle_beta   90.00
_cell.angle_gamma   90.00
#
_symmetry.space_group_name_H-M   'P 1'
#
loop_
_entity.id
_entity.type
_entity.pdbx_description
1 polymer ?
#
loop_
_entity_poly.entity_id
_entity_poly.type
_entity_poly.pdbx_seq_one_letter_code
_entity_poly.pdbx_strand_id
1 'polypeptide(L)'
;AAWASDRGGDLDGRGPILSATVTASPGSTFMWYPIAVSRMLPGGKREPGLLVTCPGVPGGLMGHNPRFTWAATPLHSDQTDYWLLREQGQGHYLHNGSLHAYESEEHVVTIRWGSEVRIKVQRTIYGPVVNTAFGL
;
A
#
# COMPACT_ATOMS: atom_id res chain seq x y z
N ALA A 1 -2.29 14.38 6.51
CA ALA A 1 -3.49 14.79 7.29
C ALA A 1 -4.47 15.47 6.35
N ALA A 2 -5.77 15.31 6.57
CA ALA A 2 -6.81 15.89 5.72
C ALA A 2 -7.95 16.49 6.56
N TRP A 3 -8.57 17.54 6.05
CA TRP A 3 -9.66 18.28 6.67
C TRP A 3 -10.74 18.54 5.63
N ALA A 4 -11.99 18.25 5.97
CA ALA A 4 -13.13 18.55 5.13
C ALA A 4 -14.13 19.40 5.92
N SER A 5 -14.73 20.38 5.25
CA SER A 5 -15.79 21.23 5.80
C SER A 5 -16.97 21.24 4.85
N ASP A 6 -18.17 21.30 5.42
CA ASP A 6 -19.40 21.48 4.67
C ASP A 6 -19.68 22.97 4.41
N ARG A 7 -20.85 23.27 3.84
CA ARG A 7 -21.25 24.65 3.53
C ARG A 7 -21.42 25.54 4.77
N GLY A 8 -21.68 24.97 5.95
CA GLY A 8 -21.86 25.70 7.19
C GLY A 8 -20.54 26.12 7.84
N GLY A 9 -19.42 25.50 7.46
CA GLY A 9 -18.09 25.81 7.97
C GLY A 9 -17.16 26.55 6.99
N ASP A 10 -17.68 27.06 5.87
CA ASP A 10 -16.94 27.90 4.92
C ASP A 10 -17.17 29.39 5.23
N LEU A 11 -16.09 30.17 5.32
CA LEU A 11 -16.12 31.61 5.64
C LEU A 11 -16.89 32.43 4.59
N ASP A 12 -16.91 31.97 3.33
CA ASP A 12 -17.55 32.67 2.22
C ASP A 12 -18.86 32.00 1.75
N GLY A 13 -19.26 30.87 2.35
CA GLY A 13 -20.48 30.12 1.99
C GLY A 13 -20.52 29.58 0.55
N ARG A 14 -19.37 29.46 -0.11
CA ARG A 14 -19.20 29.10 -1.53
C ARG A 14 -19.29 27.60 -1.77
N GLY A 15 -19.19 26.79 -0.73
CA GLY A 15 -19.45 25.36 -0.81
C GLY A 15 -18.53 24.54 0.09
N PRO A 16 -18.59 23.20 -0.04
CA PRO A 16 -17.71 22.33 0.72
C PRO A 16 -16.24 22.50 0.29
N ILE A 17 -15.31 22.37 1.23
CA ILE A 17 -13.87 22.48 1.02
C ILE A 17 -13.18 21.22 1.54
N LEU A 18 -12.15 20.75 0.81
CA LEU A 18 -11.23 19.72 1.26
C LEU A 18 -9.80 20.25 1.17
N SER A 19 -9.05 20.10 2.27
CA SER A 19 -7.60 20.33 2.32
C SER A 19 -6.92 19.04 2.74
N ALA A 20 -5.90 18.62 2.00
CA ALA A 20 -5.15 17.41 2.30
C ALA A 20 -3.67 17.59 2.02
N THR A 21 -2.86 17.20 3.01
CA THR A 21 -1.40 17.13 2.88
C THR A 21 -0.96 15.68 2.93
N VAL A 22 -0.14 15.36 1.96
CA VAL A 22 0.43 14.05 1.71
C VAL A 22 1.94 14.20 1.67
N THR A 23 2.62 13.45 2.52
CA THR A 23 4.09 13.49 2.64
C THR A 23 4.65 12.21 2.04
N ALA A 24 5.61 12.35 1.13
CA ALA A 24 6.49 11.25 0.73
C ALA A 24 7.81 11.39 1.49
N SER A 25 8.31 10.29 2.07
CA SER A 25 9.62 10.29 2.71
C SER A 25 10.72 10.52 1.67
N PRO A 26 11.79 11.28 1.97
CA PRO A 26 12.95 11.38 1.11
C PRO A 26 13.47 9.98 0.73
N GLY A 27 13.67 9.73 -0.56
CA GLY A 27 14.12 8.44 -1.08
C GLY A 27 13.02 7.37 -1.24
N SER A 28 11.75 7.68 -0.95
CA SER A 28 10.67 6.74 -1.25
C SER A 28 10.51 6.60 -2.77
N THR A 29 10.26 5.37 -3.23
CA THR A 29 9.81 5.11 -4.62
C THR A 29 8.40 5.64 -4.88
N PHE A 30 7.72 6.12 -3.83
CA PHE A 30 6.36 6.64 -3.84
C PHE A 30 6.36 8.17 -4.02
N MET A 31 6.63 8.61 -5.25
CA MET A 31 6.57 10.03 -5.63
C MET A 31 5.17 10.40 -6.14
N TRP A 32 4.66 11.56 -5.76
CA TRP A 32 3.32 12.02 -6.15
C TRP A 32 3.37 12.77 -7.48
N TYR A 33 2.50 12.38 -8.41
CA TYR A 33 2.36 12.97 -9.74
C TYR A 33 0.94 13.44 -9.99
N PRO A 34 0.73 14.72 -10.36
CA PRO A 34 -0.56 15.18 -10.84
C PRO A 34 -0.80 14.69 -12.26
N ILE A 35 -2.02 14.23 -12.54
CA ILE A 35 -2.47 13.85 -13.88
C ILE A 35 -3.81 14.53 -14.15
N ALA A 36 -3.84 15.35 -15.19
CA ALA A 36 -5.08 15.86 -15.74
C ALA A 36 -5.79 14.74 -16.51
N VAL A 37 -7.06 14.51 -16.18
CA VAL A 37 -7.90 13.50 -16.83
C VAL A 37 -9.18 14.13 -17.35
N SER A 38 -9.81 13.48 -18.33
CA SER A 38 -11.14 13.87 -18.78
C SER A 38 -12.03 12.65 -18.89
N ARG A 39 -13.20 12.70 -18.26
CA ARG A 39 -14.25 11.70 -18.46
C ARG A 39 -15.04 12.05 -19.71
N MET A 40 -15.14 11.10 -20.64
CA MET A 40 -16.05 11.21 -21.77
C MET A 40 -17.50 10.99 -21.31
N LEU A 41 -18.38 11.90 -21.69
CA LEU A 41 -19.82 11.82 -21.46
C LEU A 41 -20.54 11.56 -22.79
N PRO A 42 -21.79 11.05 -22.76
CA PRO A 42 -22.62 10.95 -23.94
C PRO A 42 -22.72 12.28 -24.70
N GLY A 43 -22.80 12.21 -26.03
CA GLY A 43 -22.83 13.39 -26.89
C GLY A 43 -21.49 14.12 -27.04
N GLY A 44 -20.37 13.45 -26.74
CA GLY A 44 -19.01 13.97 -26.98
C GLY A 44 -18.53 15.01 -25.96
N LYS A 45 -19.31 15.28 -24.92
CA LYS A 45 -18.92 16.19 -23.83
C LYS A 45 -17.76 15.58 -23.02
N ARG A 46 -16.90 16.45 -22.48
CA ARG A 46 -15.79 16.08 -21.61
C ARG A 46 -15.92 16.76 -20.26
N GLU A 47 -15.81 15.98 -19.18
CA GLU A 47 -15.75 16.50 -17.82
C GLU A 47 -14.29 16.43 -17.35
N PRO A 48 -13.65 17.58 -17.04
CA PRO A 48 -12.26 17.59 -16.60
C PRO A 48 -12.13 17.07 -15.17
N GLY A 49 -10.97 16.55 -14.82
CA GLY A 49 -10.61 16.19 -13.45
C GLY A 49 -9.11 16.22 -13.27
N LEU A 50 -8.69 16.24 -12.00
CA LEU A 50 -7.30 16.10 -11.62
C LEU A 50 -7.18 14.90 -10.69
N LEU A 51 -6.19 14.06 -10.95
CA LEU A 51 -5.78 12.96 -10.10
C LEU A 51 -4.38 13.21 -9.57
N VAL A 52 -4.10 12.72 -8.37
CA VAL A 52 -2.73 12.59 -7.85
C VAL A 52 -2.43 11.11 -7.67
N THR A 53 -1.36 10.64 -8.32
CA THR A 53 -0.98 9.23 -8.39
C THR A 53 0.51 9.02 -8.07
N CYS A 54 0.97 7.78 -8.15
CA CYS A 54 2.37 7.40 -8.14
C CYS A 54 2.74 6.58 -9.40
N PRO A 55 4.03 6.48 -9.76
CA PRO A 55 4.46 5.74 -10.93
C PRO A 55 3.97 4.29 -10.91
N GLY A 56 3.38 3.85 -12.02
CA GLY A 56 2.89 2.48 -12.18
C GLY A 56 1.46 2.23 -11.70
N VAL A 57 0.77 3.21 -11.12
CA VAL A 57 -0.62 3.05 -10.65
C VAL A 57 -1.62 3.69 -11.63
N PRO A 58 -2.49 2.90 -12.30
CA PRO A 58 -3.53 3.44 -13.17
C PRO A 58 -4.72 3.93 -12.32
N GLY A 59 -4.64 5.17 -11.83
CA GLY A 59 -5.69 5.80 -11.01
C GLY A 59 -5.13 6.89 -10.10
N GLY A 60 -6.00 7.60 -9.38
CA GLY A 60 -5.59 8.64 -8.43
C GLY A 60 -6.05 8.35 -7.01
N LEU A 61 -5.11 8.36 -6.06
CA LEU A 61 -5.41 8.21 -4.64
C LEU A 61 -6.14 9.45 -4.09
N MET A 62 -5.86 10.60 -4.67
CA MET A 62 -6.49 11.88 -4.36
C MET A 62 -6.87 12.57 -5.66
N GLY A 63 -7.80 13.50 -5.61
CA GLY A 63 -8.20 14.23 -6.79
C GLY A 63 -9.48 15.01 -6.62
N HIS A 64 -9.92 15.60 -7.73
CA HIS A 64 -11.21 16.25 -7.79
C HIS A 64 -11.79 16.22 -9.21
N ASN A 65 -13.11 16.39 -9.27
CA ASN A 65 -13.87 16.69 -10.49
C ASN A 65 -14.88 17.82 -10.17
N PRO A 66 -15.71 18.27 -11.12
CA PRO A 66 -16.66 19.37 -10.88
C PRO A 66 -17.73 19.10 -9.82
N ARG A 67 -17.88 17.85 -9.36
CA ARG A 67 -18.91 17.44 -8.41
C ARG A 67 -18.38 17.10 -7.02
N PHE A 68 -17.17 16.55 -6.92
CA PHE A 68 -16.59 16.17 -5.63
C PHE A 68 -15.06 16.16 -5.67
N THR A 69 -14.49 16.21 -4.47
CA THR A 69 -13.06 16.14 -4.18
C THR A 69 -12.81 15.05 -3.15
N TRP A 70 -11.67 14.37 -3.22
CA TRP A 70 -11.32 13.30 -2.29
C TRP A 70 -9.83 13.29 -2.00
N ALA A 71 -9.50 12.83 -0.80
CA ALA A 71 -8.15 12.51 -0.42
C ALA A 71 -8.13 11.39 0.62
N ALA A 72 -7.01 10.68 0.71
CA ALA A 72 -6.81 9.63 1.68
C ALA A 72 -5.59 9.96 2.57
N THR A 73 -5.70 9.68 3.86
CA THR A 73 -4.56 9.62 4.78
C THR A 73 -4.45 8.18 5.24
N PRO A 74 -3.28 7.53 5.15
CA PRO A 74 -3.12 6.17 5.67
C PRO A 74 -3.47 6.18 7.16
N LEU A 75 -4.36 5.27 7.54
CA LEU A 75 -4.67 5.03 8.94
C LEU A 75 -3.55 4.18 9.52
N HIS A 76 -3.14 4.46 10.75
CA HIS A 76 -2.30 3.56 11.54
C HIS A 76 -3.14 2.40 12.10
N SER A 77 -4.00 1.83 11.25
CA SER A 77 -4.73 0.61 11.59
C SER A 77 -3.75 -0.56 11.55
N ASP A 78 -4.06 -1.60 12.32
CA ASP A 78 -3.35 -2.85 12.16
C ASP A 78 -3.54 -3.37 10.72
N GLN A 79 -2.43 -3.66 10.04
CA GLN A 79 -2.42 -4.18 8.67
C GLN A 79 -1.86 -5.60 8.61
N THR A 80 -1.27 -6.10 9.70
CA THR A 80 -0.54 -7.36 9.72
C THR A 80 -0.54 -7.99 11.12
N ASP A 81 -1.10 -9.19 11.22
CA ASP A 81 -0.98 -10.02 12.43
C ASP A 81 0.32 -10.82 12.45
N TYR A 82 0.92 -10.97 13.63
CA TYR A 82 2.07 -11.85 13.86
C TYR A 82 1.68 -13.07 14.68
N TRP A 83 2.25 -14.22 14.32
CA TRP A 83 2.07 -15.49 15.03
C TRP A 83 3.39 -15.95 15.65
N LEU A 84 3.36 -16.21 16.96
CA LEU A 84 4.47 -16.88 17.63
C LEU A 84 4.32 -18.40 17.44
N LEU A 85 5.22 -18.98 16.67
CA LEU A 85 5.21 -20.41 16.36
C LEU A 85 5.95 -21.18 17.46
N ARG A 86 5.37 -22.30 17.91
CA ARG A 86 6.07 -23.26 18.77
C ARG A 86 6.75 -24.29 17.90
N GLU A 87 8.06 -24.20 17.78
CA GLU A 87 8.86 -25.21 17.09
C GLU A 87 8.92 -26.50 17.91
N GLN A 88 8.81 -27.64 17.22
CA GLN A 88 8.91 -28.95 17.84
C GLN A 88 9.55 -29.94 16.87
N GLY A 89 10.85 -30.18 17.07
CA GLY A 89 11.68 -30.93 16.13
C GLY A 89 12.23 -30.06 15.00
N GLN A 90 13.16 -30.59 14.22
CA GLN A 90 13.73 -29.85 13.10
C GLN A 90 12.70 -29.68 11.98
N GLY A 91 12.47 -28.44 11.57
CA GLY A 91 11.62 -28.14 10.40
C GLY A 91 10.12 -28.33 10.63
N HIS A 92 9.66 -28.39 11.88
CA HIS A 92 8.24 -28.52 12.20
C HIS A 92 7.79 -27.55 13.30
N TYR A 93 6.54 -27.11 13.21
CA TYR A 93 5.86 -26.30 14.21
C TYR A 93 4.54 -26.95 14.63
N LEU A 94 4.10 -26.64 15.85
CA LEU A 94 2.83 -27.11 16.37
C LEU A 94 1.69 -26.21 15.88
N HIS A 95 0.65 -26.83 15.31
CA HIS A 95 -0.61 -26.17 14.99
C HIS A 95 -1.78 -27.08 15.40
N ASN A 96 -2.70 -26.56 16.21
CA ASN A 96 -3.86 -27.31 16.72
C ASN A 96 -3.51 -28.71 17.28
N GLY A 97 -2.39 -28.80 18.01
CA GLY A 97 -1.94 -30.05 18.63
C GLY A 97 -1.26 -31.04 17.67
N SER A 98 -1.14 -30.71 16.38
CA SER A 98 -0.48 -31.53 15.37
C SER A 98 0.82 -30.87 14.89
N LEU A 99 1.78 -31.68 14.48
CA LEU A 99 3.03 -31.20 13.89
C LEU A 99 2.84 -30.89 12.41
N HIS A 100 3.21 -29.69 11.99
CA HIS A 100 3.21 -29.25 10.61
C HIS A 100 4.64 -28.93 10.18
N ALA A 101 5.03 -29.40 9.00
CA ALA A 101 6.32 -29.04 8.41
C ALA A 101 6.29 -27.60 7.86
N TYR A 102 7.44 -26.92 7.87
CA TYR A 102 7.58 -25.68 7.10
C TYR A 102 7.63 -25.99 5.60
N GLU A 103 6.90 -25.21 4.81
CA GLU A 103 7.15 -25.14 3.38
C GLU A 103 8.42 -24.32 3.15
N SER A 104 9.31 -24.77 2.26
CA SER A 104 10.58 -24.10 1.98
C SER A 104 10.73 -23.83 0.49
N GLU A 105 11.09 -22.59 0.16
CA GLU A 105 11.40 -22.15 -1.20
C GLU A 105 12.78 -21.48 -1.22
N GLU A 106 13.60 -21.77 -2.23
CA GLU A 106 14.88 -21.09 -2.42
C GLU A 106 14.74 -20.06 -3.56
N HIS A 107 15.09 -18.82 -3.26
CA HIS A 107 15.14 -17.73 -4.23
C HIS A 107 16.59 -17.37 -4.52
N VAL A 108 16.91 -17.18 -5.79
CA VAL A 108 18.24 -16.78 -6.24
C VAL A 108 18.20 -15.31 -6.65
N VAL A 109 19.04 -14.49 -6.03
CA VAL A 109 19.24 -13.08 -6.38
C VAL A 109 20.55 -12.96 -7.15
N THR A 110 20.44 -12.67 -8.44
CA THR A 110 21.60 -12.44 -9.30
C THR A 110 22.20 -11.07 -9.01
N ILE A 111 23.50 -11.03 -8.69
CA ILE A 111 24.23 -9.79 -8.42
C ILE A 111 25.09 -9.45 -9.63
N ARG A 112 24.93 -8.22 -10.14
CA ARG A 112 25.78 -7.75 -11.24
C ARG A 112 27.23 -7.72 -10.76
N TRP A 113 28.12 -8.44 -11.46
CA TRP A 113 29.55 -8.57 -11.17
C TRP A 113 29.89 -9.29 -9.84
N GLY A 114 28.93 -9.98 -9.23
CA GLY A 114 29.13 -10.70 -7.98
C GLY A 114 28.63 -12.15 -8.07
N SER A 115 28.86 -12.90 -7.00
CA SER A 115 28.24 -14.21 -6.82
C SER A 115 26.75 -14.07 -6.54
N GLU A 116 25.96 -15.04 -7.01
CA GLU A 116 24.54 -15.12 -6.69
C GLU A 116 24.32 -15.27 -5.18
N VAL A 117 23.27 -14.65 -4.66
CA VAL A 117 22.82 -14.81 -3.28
C VAL A 117 21.61 -15.74 -3.26
N ARG A 118 21.67 -16.81 -2.49
CA ARG A 118 20.55 -17.75 -2.29
C ARG A 118 19.86 -17.44 -0.98
N ILE A 119 18.55 -17.21 -1.04
CA ILE A 119 17.70 -16.89 0.12
C ILE A 119 16.70 -18.02 0.29
N LYS A 120 16.73 -18.69 1.44
CA LYS A 120 15.71 -19.68 1.80
C LYS A 120 14.55 -18.98 2.51
N VAL A 121 13.36 -19.06 1.95
CA VAL A 121 12.12 -18.56 2.55
C VAL A 121 11.35 -19.75 3.10
N GLN A 122 10.99 -19.67 4.38
CA GLN A 122 10.09 -20.63 5.01
C GLN A 122 8.68 -20.06 5.13
N ARG A 123 7.67 -20.91 4.90
CA ARG A 123 6.26 -20.56 5.05
C ARG A 123 5.57 -21.54 6.01
N THR A 124 4.61 -20.99 6.75
CA THR A 124 3.64 -21.74 7.54
C THR A 124 2.25 -21.53 6.94
N ILE A 125 1.24 -22.17 7.54
CA ILE A 125 -0.16 -21.91 7.19
C ILE A 125 -0.59 -20.44 7.38
N TYR A 126 0.13 -19.67 8.20
CA TYR A 126 -0.18 -18.26 8.48
C TYR A 126 0.52 -17.31 7.49
N GLY A 127 1.48 -17.81 6.72
CA GLY A 127 2.31 -17.02 5.82
C GLY A 127 3.82 -17.18 6.06
N PRO A 128 4.64 -16.26 5.51
CA PRO A 128 6.09 -16.35 5.58
C PRO A 128 6.62 -16.15 6.99
N VAL A 129 7.66 -16.90 7.32
CA VAL A 129 8.40 -16.75 8.57
C VAL A 129 9.32 -15.53 8.45
N VAL A 130 9.12 -14.53 9.30
CA VAL A 130 9.78 -13.22 9.18
C VAL A 130 11.12 -13.11 9.90
N ASN A 131 11.38 -13.90 10.94
CA ASN A 131 12.68 -13.87 11.65
C ASN A 131 13.85 -14.27 10.74
N THR A 132 13.67 -15.36 9.98
CA THR A 132 14.65 -15.88 9.02
C THR A 132 14.77 -15.04 7.75
N ALA A 133 13.70 -14.39 7.30
CA ALA A 133 13.70 -13.58 6.07
C ALA A 133 14.39 -12.20 6.26
N PHE A 134 14.40 -11.65 7.47
CA PHE A 134 15.02 -10.34 7.79
C PHE A 134 16.32 -10.44 8.58
N GLY A 135 16.81 -11.64 8.89
CA GLY A 135 18.05 -11.86 9.64
C GLY A 135 17.95 -11.42 11.11
N LEU A 136 16.76 -11.52 11.71
CA LEU A 136 16.49 -11.22 13.12
C LEU A 136 16.44 -12.50 13.96
#